data_AF-A0AAN8HSS6-F1
#
_entry.id   AF-A0AAN8HSS6-F1
#
_cell.length_a   1.000
_cell.length_b   1.000
_cell.length_c   1.000
_cell.angle_alpha   90.00
_cell.angle_beta   90.00
_cell.angle_gamma   90.00
#
_symmetry.space_group_name_H-M   'P 1'
#
loop_
_entity.id
_entity.type
_entity.pdbx_description
1 polymer ?
#
loop_
_entity_poly.entity_id
_entity_poly.type
_entity_poly.pdbx_seq_one_letter_code
_entity_poly.pdbx_strand_id
1 'polypeptide(L)'
;MASLIKMGMFKKVSLFDYQAMCRSIHHHGNSARPLLSPFYAVAAILRWVLSNALMFLLEFNFCGLWHSDYFVDAKAGYHTSHKTKKVDALHPCDTAYLGYMYDSSVREANSLIKCGRCQKMFVVQQIPDSNLILVVAQADCDCSRQYGAIPLDPKEIKYIL
;
A
#
# COMPACT_ATOMS: atom_id res chain seq x y z
N MET A 1 15.16 21.66 0.22
CA MET A 1 16.13 20.62 -0.21
C MET A 1 16.66 20.84 -1.63
N ALA A 2 15.81 20.96 -2.66
CA ALA A 2 16.27 21.13 -4.06
C ALA A 2 17.31 22.25 -4.26
N SER A 3 17.11 23.41 -3.63
CA SER A 3 18.06 24.53 -3.68
C SER A 3 19.42 24.18 -3.05
N LEU A 4 19.46 23.41 -1.97
CA LEU A 4 20.70 23.03 -1.29
C LEU A 4 21.55 22.07 -2.15
N ILE A 5 20.88 21.21 -2.93
CA ILE A 5 21.55 20.34 -3.92
C ILE A 5 22.13 21.21 -5.05
N LYS A 6 21.35 22.19 -5.54
CA LYS A 6 21.81 23.12 -6.58
C LYS A 6 23.01 23.97 -6.15
N MET A 7 23.07 24.33 -4.87
CA MET A 7 24.19 25.08 -4.28
C MET A 7 25.42 24.20 -3.99
N GLY A 8 25.36 22.89 -4.25
CA GLY A 8 26.47 21.97 -4.02
C GLY A 8 26.65 21.52 -2.57
N MET A 9 25.80 21.98 -1.65
CA MET A 9 25.89 21.64 -0.23
C MET A 9 25.50 20.18 0.05
N PHE A 10 24.66 19.58 -0.80
CA PHE A 10 24.33 18.15 -0.77
C PHE A 10 24.60 17.49 -2.11
N LYS A 11 25.33 16.38 -2.07
CA LYS A 11 25.57 15.50 -3.21
C LYS A 11 24.53 14.39 -3.23
N LYS A 12 23.85 14.23 -4.37
CA LYS A 12 22.93 13.13 -4.63
C LYS A 12 23.73 11.86 -4.97
N VAL A 13 23.43 10.76 -4.29
CA VAL A 13 24.05 9.44 -4.52
C VAL A 13 22.92 8.41 -4.71
N SER A 14 23.02 7.57 -5.74
CA SER A 14 22.09 6.45 -5.93
C SER A 14 22.65 5.21 -5.22
N LEU A 15 21.83 4.62 -4.36
CA LEU A 15 22.14 3.39 -3.65
C LEU A 15 21.27 2.27 -4.23
N PHE A 16 21.88 1.10 -4.41
CA PHE A 16 21.26 -0.06 -5.01
C PHE A 16 21.25 -1.20 -4.00
N ASP A 17 20.06 -1.79 -3.81
CA ASP A 17 19.86 -2.98 -2.99
C ASP A 17 19.36 -4.12 -3.88
N TYR A 18 20.23 -5.11 -4.07
CA TYR A 18 19.99 -6.31 -4.87
C TYR A 18 19.37 -7.47 -4.05
N GLN A 19 19.14 -7.26 -2.74
CA GLN A 19 18.58 -8.26 -1.83
C GLN A 19 17.21 -7.82 -1.28
N ALA A 20 16.60 -6.82 -1.91
CA ALA A 20 15.30 -6.30 -1.49
C ALA A 20 14.17 -7.29 -1.83
N MET A 21 13.07 -7.16 -1.08
CA MET A 21 11.82 -7.87 -1.34
C MET A 21 10.74 -6.88 -1.75
N CYS A 22 10.31 -6.95 -3.01
CA CYS A 22 9.24 -6.12 -3.53
C CYS A 22 7.91 -6.85 -3.40
N ARG A 23 6.85 -6.09 -3.12
CA ARG A 23 5.51 -6.65 -3.26
C ARG A 23 5.29 -6.95 -4.73
N SER A 24 4.86 -8.17 -5.03
CA SER A 24 4.32 -8.49 -6.34
C SER A 24 3.09 -7.62 -6.52
N ILE A 25 3.23 -6.50 -7.24
CA ILE A 25 2.09 -5.86 -7.88
C ILE A 25 1.73 -6.82 -8.99
N HIS A 26 1.05 -7.91 -8.65
CA HIS A 26 0.24 -8.60 -9.61
C HIS A 26 -0.67 -7.50 -10.16
N HIS A 27 -0.38 -7.04 -11.37
CA HIS A 27 -1.41 -6.52 -12.22
C HIS A 27 -2.47 -7.61 -12.19
N HIS A 28 -3.51 -7.42 -11.40
CA HIS A 28 -4.72 -8.22 -11.48
C HIS A 28 -5.39 -7.88 -12.81
N GLY A 29 -4.69 -8.11 -13.93
CA GLY A 29 -5.27 -8.67 -15.12
C GLY A 29 -5.70 -10.08 -14.76
N ASN A 30 -6.69 -10.19 -13.89
CA ASN A 30 -7.46 -11.39 -13.71
C ASN A 30 -8.32 -11.51 -14.98
N SER A 31 -7.69 -11.83 -16.12
CA SER A 31 -8.36 -12.08 -17.41
C SER A 31 -9.12 -13.41 -17.42
N ALA A 32 -9.29 -14.01 -16.25
CA ALA A 32 -10.24 -15.09 -16.00
C ALA A 32 -11.02 -14.78 -14.73
N ARG A 33 -11.86 -13.73 -14.75
CA ARG A 33 -13.13 -13.86 -14.04
C ARG A 33 -13.88 -14.99 -14.74
N PRO A 34 -14.40 -16.03 -14.05
CA PRO A 34 -15.29 -16.94 -14.74
C PRO A 34 -16.50 -16.11 -15.15
N LEU A 35 -16.71 -15.90 -16.45
CA LEU A 35 -17.85 -15.18 -17.00
C LEU A 35 -19.21 -15.74 -16.54
N LEU A 36 -19.22 -16.86 -15.82
CA LEU A 36 -20.39 -17.51 -15.24
C LEU A 36 -20.73 -17.10 -13.79
N SER A 37 -20.11 -16.08 -13.20
CA SER A 37 -20.51 -15.63 -11.85
C SER A 37 -22.01 -15.38 -11.65
N PRO A 38 -22.78 -14.79 -12.60
CA PRO A 38 -24.22 -14.63 -12.41
C PRO A 38 -24.98 -15.96 -12.51
N PHE A 39 -24.57 -16.88 -13.38
CA PHE A 39 -25.22 -18.19 -13.53
C PHE A 39 -25.02 -19.09 -12.31
N TYR A 40 -23.83 -19.05 -11.67
CA TYR A 40 -23.60 -19.77 -10.41
C TYR A 40 -24.43 -19.19 -9.25
N ALA A 41 -24.62 -17.87 -9.20
CA ALA A 41 -25.50 -17.25 -8.20
C ALA A 41 -26.97 -17.68 -8.40
N VAL A 42 -27.44 -17.68 -9.64
CA VAL A 42 -28.80 -18.14 -9.98
C VAL A 42 -28.96 -19.63 -9.67
N ALA A 43 -27.98 -20.48 -10.01
CA ALA A 43 -28.00 -21.91 -9.69
C ALA A 43 -27.97 -22.17 -8.17
N ALA A 44 -27.23 -21.37 -7.41
CA ALA A 44 -27.21 -21.47 -5.94
C ALA A 44 -28.55 -21.09 -5.32
N ILE A 45 -29.19 -20.03 -5.82
CA ILE A 45 -30.55 -19.63 -5.40
C ILE A 45 -31.56 -20.71 -5.78
N LEU A 46 -31.51 -21.25 -7.00
CA LEU A 46 -32.39 -22.33 -7.46
C LEU A 46 -32.23 -23.57 -6.58
N ARG A 47 -30.98 -23.96 -6.27
CA ARG A 47 -30.69 -25.09 -5.39
C ARG A 47 -31.19 -24.84 -3.97
N TRP A 48 -31.06 -23.62 -3.45
CA TRP A 48 -31.61 -23.24 -2.15
C TRP A 48 -33.14 -23.33 -2.14
N VAL A 49 -33.82 -22.79 -3.15
CA VAL A 49 -35.29 -22.89 -3.27
C VAL A 49 -35.73 -24.35 -3.37
N LEU A 50 -35.08 -25.16 -4.22
CA LEU A 50 -35.38 -26.59 -4.36
C LEU A 50 -35.17 -27.33 -3.03
N SER A 51 -34.10 -27.05 -2.29
CA SER A 51 -33.87 -27.65 -0.97
C SER A 51 -34.96 -27.32 0.03
N ASN A 52 -35.41 -26.06 0.07
CA ASN A 52 -36.49 -25.63 0.97
C ASN A 52 -37.85 -26.19 0.54
N ALA A 53 -38.12 -26.26 -0.76
CA ALA A 53 -39.33 -26.89 -1.28
C ALA A 53 -39.36 -28.39 -0.98
N LEU A 54 -38.21 -29.08 -1.07
CA LEU A 54 -38.11 -30.51 -0.78
C LEU A 54 -38.24 -30.79 0.72
N MET A 55 -37.73 -29.92 1.59
CA MET A 55 -37.98 -29.94 3.03
C MET A 55 -39.46 -29.69 3.36
N PHE A 56 -40.08 -28.68 2.75
CA PHE A 56 -41.50 -28.38 2.92
C PHE A 56 -42.39 -29.53 2.44
N LEU A 57 -42.04 -30.16 1.32
CA LEU A 57 -42.72 -31.35 0.84
C LEU A 57 -42.50 -32.54 1.79
N LEU A 58 -41.31 -32.73 2.35
CA LEU A 58 -41.05 -33.74 3.39
C LEU A 58 -41.90 -33.51 4.65
N GLU A 59 -42.04 -32.25 5.08
CA GLU A 59 -42.89 -31.88 6.21
C GLU A 59 -44.39 -32.02 5.91
N PHE A 60 -44.84 -31.73 4.69
CA PHE A 60 -46.23 -31.91 4.26
C PHE A 60 -46.58 -33.36 3.89
N ASN A 61 -45.60 -34.21 3.56
CA ASN A 61 -45.79 -35.61 3.22
C ASN A 61 -45.71 -36.48 4.48
N PHE A 62 -46.86 -36.58 5.16
CA PHE A 62 -47.28 -37.78 5.90
C PHE A 62 -46.60 -38.19 7.23
N CYS A 63 -46.03 -37.26 8.02
CA CYS A 63 -45.76 -37.55 9.44
C CYS A 63 -46.24 -36.47 10.44
N GLY A 64 -47.16 -35.59 10.03
CA GLY A 64 -47.82 -34.62 10.92
C GLY A 64 -49.14 -35.09 11.56
N LEU A 65 -49.60 -36.33 11.29
CA LEU A 65 -50.92 -36.81 11.73
C LEU A 65 -50.90 -38.03 12.67
N TRP A 66 -49.74 -38.62 13.01
CA TRP A 66 -49.71 -39.73 13.98
C TRP A 66 -48.31 -39.92 14.60
N HIS A 67 -48.23 -39.79 15.93
CA HIS A 67 -47.07 -39.95 16.86
C HIS A 67 -45.95 -38.89 16.82
N SER A 68 -45.85 -38.00 17.82
CA SER A 68 -45.38 -38.20 19.22
C SER A 68 -43.93 -38.67 19.29
N ASP A 69 -43.06 -37.71 19.66
CA ASP A 69 -41.73 -37.84 20.24
C ASP A 69 -40.63 -38.55 19.43
N TYR A 70 -39.53 -37.85 19.13
CA TYR A 70 -38.22 -38.15 19.71
C TYR A 70 -37.22 -37.04 19.36
N PHE A 71 -36.62 -36.53 20.42
CA PHE A 71 -35.49 -35.60 20.47
C PHE A 71 -34.25 -36.22 19.83
N VAL A 72 -33.58 -35.50 18.91
CA VAL A 72 -32.18 -35.74 18.56
C VAL A 72 -31.46 -34.40 18.40
N ASP A 73 -30.62 -34.12 19.38
CA ASP A 73 -29.57 -33.12 19.38
C ASP A 73 -28.50 -33.50 18.35
N ALA A 74 -28.15 -32.57 17.45
CA ALA A 74 -27.05 -32.73 16.50
C ALA A 74 -26.20 -31.46 16.46
N LYS A 75 -25.28 -31.40 17.41
CA LYS A 75 -24.12 -30.51 17.45
C LYS A 75 -23.16 -30.83 16.29
N ALA A 76 -23.02 -29.89 15.35
CA ALA A 76 -21.85 -29.72 14.51
C ALA A 76 -21.62 -28.22 14.38
N GLY A 77 -20.61 -27.63 15.00
CA GLY A 77 -19.21 -27.92 14.72
C GLY A 77 -18.63 -26.62 14.15
N TYR A 78 -17.91 -25.90 15.01
CA TYR A 78 -17.29 -24.60 14.75
C TYR A 78 -16.55 -24.54 13.41
N HIS A 79 -16.96 -23.66 12.51
CA HIS A 79 -16.06 -23.08 11.52
C HIS A 79 -15.69 -21.67 11.99
N THR A 80 -14.61 -21.59 12.76
CA THR A 80 -13.94 -20.31 13.02
C THR A 80 -13.40 -19.82 11.68
N SER A 81 -13.94 -18.69 11.19
CA SER A 81 -13.42 -18.00 10.03
C SER A 81 -12.06 -17.40 10.40
N HIS A 82 -10.99 -18.21 10.30
CA HIS A 82 -9.64 -17.69 10.25
C HIS A 82 -9.51 -16.91 8.94
N LYS A 83 -9.75 -15.60 9.02
CA LYS A 83 -9.30 -14.66 7.99
C LYS A 83 -7.78 -14.72 7.96
N THR A 84 -7.22 -15.62 7.15
CA THR A 84 -5.82 -15.56 6.75
C THR A 84 -5.64 -14.21 6.09
N LYS A 85 -5.02 -13.28 6.80
CA LYS A 85 -4.54 -12.02 6.26
C LYS A 85 -3.67 -12.43 5.06
N LYS A 86 -4.11 -12.14 3.83
CA LYS A 86 -3.32 -12.42 2.63
C LYS A 86 -1.99 -11.70 2.84
N VAL A 87 -0.94 -12.46 3.16
CA VAL A 87 0.41 -11.94 3.15
C VAL A 87 0.67 -11.67 1.68
N ASP A 88 0.80 -10.39 1.31
CA ASP A 88 1.14 -10.00 -0.06
C ASP A 88 2.36 -10.81 -0.47
N ALA A 89 2.26 -11.53 -1.59
CA ALA A 89 3.37 -12.31 -2.11
C ALA A 89 4.56 -11.38 -2.39
N LEU A 90 5.62 -11.54 -1.60
CA LEU A 90 6.88 -10.83 -1.77
C LEU A 90 7.77 -11.63 -2.70
N HIS A 91 8.48 -10.95 -3.61
CA HIS A 91 9.45 -11.56 -4.50
C HIS A 91 10.79 -10.81 -4.39
N PRO A 92 11.92 -11.49 -4.64
CA PRO A 92 13.22 -10.82 -4.71
C PRO A 92 13.23 -9.84 -5.87
N CYS A 93 13.71 -8.63 -5.64
CA CYS A 93 13.80 -7.57 -6.62
C CYS A 93 15.00 -6.68 -6.36
N ASP A 94 15.42 -5.94 -7.38
CA ASP A 94 16.45 -4.92 -7.24
C ASP A 94 15.76 -3.57 -7.00
N THR A 95 16.16 -2.87 -5.94
CA THR A 95 15.64 -1.54 -5.63
C THR A 95 16.74 -0.50 -5.67
N ALA A 96 16.38 0.70 -6.13
CA ALA A 96 17.22 1.89 -6.04
C ALA A 96 16.55 2.91 -5.12
N TYR A 97 17.34 3.49 -4.22
CA TYR A 97 16.92 4.63 -3.42
C TYR A 97 17.94 5.75 -3.49
N LEU A 98 17.47 6.97 -3.24
CA LEU A 98 18.29 8.17 -3.31
C LEU A 98 18.85 8.50 -1.93
N GLY A 99 20.17 8.50 -1.81
CA GLY A 99 20.90 9.05 -0.68
C GLY A 99 21.36 10.49 -0.94
N TYR A 100 21.53 11.26 0.13
CA TYR A 100 22.12 12.60 0.10
C TYR A 100 23.28 12.65 1.07
N MET A 101 24.45 13.01 0.58
CA MET A 101 25.65 13.21 1.39
C MET A 101 25.93 14.71 1.51
N TYR A 102 26.20 15.16 2.72
CA TYR A 102 26.63 16.53 2.96
C TYR A 102 28.06 16.73 2.44
N ASP A 103 28.28 17.83 1.74
CA ASP A 103 29.61 18.24 1.26
C ASP A 103 30.17 19.32 2.20
N SER A 104 31.28 19.01 2.89
CA SER A 104 31.90 19.90 3.88
C SER A 104 32.62 21.11 3.28
N SER A 105 32.71 21.20 1.95
CA SER A 105 33.27 22.38 1.27
C SER A 105 32.42 23.64 1.47
N VAL A 106 31.10 23.48 1.66
CA VAL A 106 30.15 24.59 1.85
C VAL A 106 29.57 24.52 3.28
N ARG A 107 30.16 25.28 4.19
CA ARG A 107 29.74 25.34 5.61
C ARG A 107 28.49 26.18 5.85
N GLU A 108 28.30 27.19 5.03
CA GLU A 108 27.22 28.15 5.13
C GLU A 108 26.62 28.41 3.75
N ALA A 109 25.29 28.41 3.69
CA ALA A 109 24.55 28.69 2.48
C ALA A 109 23.33 29.55 2.81
N ASN A 110 23.27 30.73 2.19
CA ASN A 110 22.12 31.62 2.26
C ASN A 110 21.60 31.87 0.85
N SER A 111 20.29 31.76 0.65
CA SER A 111 19.70 32.08 -0.63
C SER A 111 18.21 32.39 -0.47
N LEU A 112 17.67 32.94 -1.54
CA LEU A 112 16.27 33.21 -1.72
C LEU A 112 15.66 32.17 -2.66
N ILE A 113 14.52 31.58 -2.29
CA ILE A 113 13.73 30.69 -3.15
C ILE A 113 12.56 31.48 -3.70
N LYS A 114 12.48 31.63 -5.02
CA LYS A 114 11.32 32.22 -5.69
C LYS A 114 10.24 31.15 -5.82
N CYS A 115 9.04 31.45 -5.32
CA CYS A 115 7.87 30.56 -5.30
C CYS A 115 6.70 31.20 -6.06
N GLY A 116 6.91 31.48 -7.35
CA GLY A 116 5.95 32.21 -8.18
C GLY A 116 5.90 33.71 -7.84
N ARG A 117 4.87 34.12 -7.07
CA ARG A 117 4.61 35.54 -6.74
C ARG A 117 5.26 36.00 -5.42
N CYS A 118 5.81 35.09 -4.65
CA CYS A 118 6.49 35.38 -3.38
C CYS A 118 7.94 34.87 -3.45
N GLN A 119 8.73 35.29 -2.47
CA GLN A 119 10.10 34.84 -2.29
C GLN A 119 10.31 34.45 -0.83
N LYS A 120 11.02 33.35 -0.60
CA LYS A 120 11.27 32.79 0.72
C LYS A 120 12.77 32.76 0.98
N MET A 121 13.25 33.52 1.98
CA MET A 121 14.67 33.46 2.32
C MET A 121 14.97 32.30 3.25
N PHE A 122 16.15 31.71 3.10
CA PHE A 122 16.65 30.72 4.03
C PHE A 122 18.15 30.89 4.26
N VAL A 123 18.59 30.50 5.45
CA VAL A 123 19.98 30.45 5.88
C VAL A 123 20.24 29.05 6.42
N VAL A 124 21.36 28.49 6.03
CA VAL A 124 21.82 27.18 6.47
C VAL A 124 23.23 27.29 7.00
N GLN A 125 23.46 26.68 8.16
CA GLN A 125 24.76 26.67 8.82
C GLN A 125 25.04 25.28 9.41
N GLN A 126 26.24 24.78 9.20
CA GLN A 126 26.71 23.55 9.86
C GLN A 126 26.93 23.80 11.35
N ILE A 127 26.49 22.88 12.21
CA ILE A 127 26.80 22.91 13.64
C ILE A 127 28.20 22.30 13.82
N PRO A 128 29.15 23.03 14.45
CA PRO A 128 30.52 22.57 14.62
C PRO A 128 30.56 21.23 15.38
N ASP A 129 31.57 20.42 15.05
CA ASP A 129 31.83 19.11 15.67
C ASP A 129 30.66 18.12 15.58
N SER A 130 29.79 18.28 14.59
CA SER A 130 28.64 17.40 14.38
C SER A 130 28.32 17.19 12.89
N ASN A 131 27.46 16.20 12.63
CA ASN A 131 26.82 15.97 11.33
C ASN A 131 25.50 16.74 11.18
N LEU A 132 25.20 17.66 12.11
CA LEU A 132 23.95 18.40 12.14
C LEU A 132 24.07 19.72 11.38
N ILE A 133 22.96 20.12 10.79
CA ILE A 133 22.86 21.34 9.99
C ILE A 133 21.62 22.09 10.46
N LEU A 134 21.81 23.35 10.83
CA LEU A 134 20.72 24.25 11.21
C LEU A 134 20.18 24.94 9.95
N VAL A 135 18.87 24.84 9.73
CA VAL A 135 18.17 25.50 8.62
C VAL A 135 17.14 26.45 9.21
N VAL A 136 17.27 27.74 8.88
CA VAL A 136 16.31 28.78 9.23
C VAL A 136 15.66 29.26 7.94
N ALA A 137 14.35 29.21 7.85
CA ALA A 137 13.59 29.70 6.70
C ALA A 137 12.42 30.55 7.16
N GLN A 138 12.09 31.60 6.39
CA GLN A 138 10.87 32.38 6.64
C GLN A 138 9.63 31.50 6.49
N ALA A 139 8.52 31.85 7.16
CA ALA A 139 7.25 31.12 7.08
C ALA A 139 6.16 31.91 6.34
N ASP A 140 6.57 32.94 5.59
CA ASP A 140 5.71 33.89 4.89
C ASP A 140 5.07 33.33 3.62
N CYS A 141 5.65 32.29 3.02
CA CYS A 141 5.13 31.67 1.80
C CYS A 141 5.20 30.14 1.76
N ASP A 142 4.15 29.54 1.18
CA ASP A 142 4.09 28.11 0.87
C ASP A 142 4.59 27.83 -0.56
N CYS A 143 5.70 27.10 -0.63
CA CYS A 143 6.38 26.73 -1.86
C CYS A 143 6.12 25.28 -2.30
N SER A 144 5.25 24.55 -1.59
CA SER A 144 5.04 23.10 -1.76
C SER A 144 4.50 22.74 -3.15
N ARG A 145 3.77 23.66 -3.81
CA ARG A 145 3.27 23.45 -5.19
C ARG A 145 4.37 23.47 -6.25
N GLN A 146 5.41 24.27 -6.07
CA GLN A 146 6.48 24.42 -7.06
C GLN A 146 7.62 23.43 -6.81
N TYR A 147 7.90 23.13 -5.54
CA TYR A 147 8.92 22.18 -5.14
C TYR A 147 8.25 20.99 -4.47
N GLY A 148 8.04 19.93 -5.24
CA GLY A 148 7.45 18.68 -4.74
C GLY A 148 8.32 18.01 -3.67
N ALA A 149 7.67 17.15 -2.88
CA ALA A 149 8.37 16.31 -1.91
C ALA A 149 9.44 15.46 -2.62
N ILE A 150 10.59 15.30 -1.97
CA ILE A 150 11.66 14.41 -2.42
C ILE A 150 11.56 13.14 -1.57
N PRO A 151 10.84 12.10 -2.03
CA PRO A 151 10.73 10.86 -1.27
C PRO A 151 12.09 10.14 -1.25
N LEU A 152 12.40 9.53 -0.11
CA LEU A 152 13.57 8.65 0.08
C LEU A 152 13.19 7.18 -0.06
N ASP A 153 11.96 6.89 -0.49
CA ASP A 153 11.45 5.53 -0.60
C ASP A 153 12.16 4.75 -1.72
N PRO A 154 12.45 3.45 -1.48
CA PRO A 154 13.05 2.59 -2.48
C PRO A 154 12.10 2.36 -3.66
N LYS A 155 12.66 2.36 -4.86
CA LYS A 155 11.95 2.10 -6.11
C LYS A 155 12.52 0.88 -6.80
N GLU A 156 11.64 -0.02 -7.22
CA GLU A 156 12.02 -1.19 -8.02
C GLU A 156 12.61 -0.77 -9.37
N ILE A 157 13.72 -1.42 -9.76
CA ILE A 157 14.41 -1.18 -11.02
C ILE A 157 13.85 -2.15 -12.07
N LYS A 158 13.40 -1.61 -13.20
CA LYS A 158 12.96 -2.40 -14.35
C LYS A 158 14.02 -2.35 -15.43
N TYR A 159 14.63 -3.50 -15.69
CA TYR A 159 15.57 -3.66 -16.80
C TYR A 159 14.77 -3.74 -18.11
N ILE A 160 14.98 -2.80 -19.02
CA ILE A 160 14.45 -2.87 -20.38
C ILE A 160 15.47 -3.70 -21.18
N LEU A 161 15.07 -4.92 -21.55
CA LEU A 161 15.79 -5.79 -22.48
C LEU A 161 15.33 -5.51 -23.91
#